data_AF-A0A8G2DWI9-F1
#
_entry.id   AF-A0A8G2DWI9-F1
#
_cell.length_a   1.000
_cell.length_b   1.000
_cell.length_c   1.000
_cell.angle_alpha   90.00
_cell.angle_beta   90.00
_cell.angle_gamma   90.00
#
_symmetry.space_group_name_H-M   'P 1'
#
loop_
_entity.id
_entity.type
_entity.pdbx_description
1 polymer ?
#
loop_
_entity_poly.entity_id
_entity_poly.type
_entity_poly.pdbx_seq_one_letter_code
_entity_poly.pdbx_strand_id
1 'polypeptide(L)' 'MRPDVVLGVQLGPFSAHCWVQHEDRLVNDRVDMVRTFTPILVL' A
#
# COMPACT_ATOMS: atom_id res chain seq x y z
N MET A 1 2.69 -3.17 -18.43
CA MET A 1 2.85 -2.18 -17.34
C MET A 1 3.84 -2.74 -16.32
N ARG A 2 4.57 -1.87 -15.61
CA ARG A 2 5.43 -2.29 -14.48
C ARG A 2 4.59 -2.33 -13.18
N PRO A 3 4.95 -3.16 -12.19
CA PRO A 3 4.36 -3.06 -10.86
C PRO A 3 4.84 -1.78 -10.16
N ASP A 4 3.97 -1.22 -9.32
CA ASP A 4 4.25 -0.03 -8.51
C ASP A 4 4.53 -0.44 -7.05
N VAL A 5 5.47 0.24 -6.41
CA VAL A 5 5.66 0.17 -4.95
C VAL A 5 4.93 1.33 -4.30
N VAL A 6 4.00 1.05 -3.41
CA VAL A 6 3.22 2.06 -2.69
C VAL A 6 3.66 2.11 -1.25
N LEU A 7 3.93 3.31 -0.74
CA LEU A 7 4.13 3.58 0.68
C LEU A 7 2.88 4.25 1.25
N GLY A 8 2.36 3.71 2.34
CA GLY A 8 1.19 4.24 3.02
C GLY A 8 1.44 4.44 4.52
N VAL A 9 0.68 5.37 5.09
CA VAL A 9 0.70 5.66 6.53
C VAL A 9 -0.72 5.67 7.09
N GLN A 10 -0.87 5.28 8.35
CA GLN A 10 -2.07 5.53 9.15
C GLN A 10 -1.69 6.30 10.42
N LEU A 11 -2.63 7.06 11.00
CA LEU A 11 -2.34 7.94 12.15
C LEU A 11 -2.70 7.32 13.51
N GLY A 12 -3.56 6.30 13.59
CA GLY A 12 -4.08 5.78 14.86
C GLY A 12 -4.10 4.24 14.97
N PRO A 13 -3.18 3.62 15.73
CA PRO A 13 -1.85 4.16 16.09
C PRO A 13 -1.04 4.47 14.83
N PHE A 14 0.00 5.31 14.94
CA PHE A 14 0.85 5.60 13.79
C PHE A 14 1.51 4.31 13.28
N SER A 15 1.41 4.06 11.97
CA SER A 15 2.10 2.95 11.32
C SER A 15 2.42 3.32 9.88
N ALA A 16 3.60 2.90 9.42
CA ALA A 16 4.01 3.00 8.03
C ALA A 16 4.10 1.58 7.45
N HIS A 17 3.62 1.41 6.23
CA HIS A 17 3.62 0.12 5.55
C HIS A 17 3.85 0.31 4.04
N CYS A 18 4.31 -0.74 3.37
CA CYS A 18 4.46 -0.74 1.91
C CYS A 18 3.92 -2.03 1.28
N TRP A 19 3.39 -1.88 0.07
CA TRP A 19 2.91 -3.00 -0.73
C TRP A 19 3.24 -2.81 -2.21
N VAL A 20 3.20 -3.92 -2.95
CA VAL A 20 3.36 -3.96 -4.39
C VAL A 20 1.99 -4.12 -5.02
N GLN A 21 1.65 -3.20 -5.92
CA GLN A 21 0.43 -3.23 -6.69
C GLN A 21 0.75 -3.40 -8.18
N HIS A 22 0.06 -4.30 -8.84
CA HIS A 22 0.10 -4.43 -10.29
C HIS A 22 -1.32 -4.37 -10.82
N GLU A 23 -1.65 -3.26 -11.48
CA GLU A 23 -3.01 -2.95 -11.94
C GLU A 23 -4.00 -2.95 -10.77
N ASP A 24 -5.02 -3.81 -10.76
CA ASP A 24 -6.04 -3.92 -9.72
C ASP A 24 -5.70 -4.97 -8.64
N ARG A 25 -4.49 -5.53 -8.67
CA ARG A 25 -4.06 -6.61 -7.78
C ARG A 25 -2.95 -6.21 -6.83
N LEU A 26 -3.08 -6.64 -5.59
CA LEU A 26 -2.00 -6.66 -4.61
C LEU A 26 -1.19 -7.94 -4.78
N VAL A 27 0.13 -7.80 -4.82
CA VAL A 27 1.03 -8.94 -5.06
C VAL A 27 1.48 -9.59 -3.76
N ASN A 28 1.69 -8.80 -2.70
CA ASN A 28 2.30 -9.26 -1.45
C ASN A 28 1.47 -8.96 -0.20
N ASP A 29 0.23 -8.47 -0.37
CA ASP A 29 -0.58 -8.00 0.74
C ASP A 29 -2.08 -8.32 0.59
N ARG A 30 -2.85 -8.01 1.63
CA ARG A 30 -4.30 -8.15 1.68
C ARG A 30 -4.97 -6.79 1.53
N VAL A 31 -6.05 -6.78 0.74
CA VAL A 31 -6.84 -5.57 0.47
C VAL A 31 -7.35 -4.94 1.77
N ASP A 32 -7.82 -5.75 2.72
CA ASP A 32 -8.34 -5.26 4.00
C ASP A 32 -7.26 -4.61 4.87
N MET A 33 -6.00 -5.02 4.71
CA MET A 33 -4.87 -4.44 5.43
C MET A 33 -4.50 -3.09 4.81
N VAL A 34 -4.17 -3.06 3.51
CA VAL A 34 -3.65 -1.83 2.88
C VAL A 34 -4.67 -0.69 2.85
N ARG A 35 -5.98 -1.02 2.91
CA ARG A 35 -7.07 -0.04 3.00
C ARG A 35 -7.07 0.80 4.28
N THR A 36 -6.39 0.36 5.34
CA THR A 36 -6.27 1.18 6.56
C THR A 36 -5.21 2.28 6.42
N PHE A 37 -4.38 2.21 5.38
CA PHE A 37 -3.30 3.15 5.11
C PHE A 37 -3.69 4.17 4.04
N THR A 38 -3.24 5.41 4.21
CA THR A 38 -3.30 6.46 3.19
C THR A 38 -1.99 6.47 2.40
N PRO A 39 -2.02 6.26 1.06
CA PRO A 39 -0.82 6.34 0.23
C PRO A 39 -0.16 7.72 0.28
N ILE A 40 1.16 7.76 0.39
CA ILE A 40 1.97 8.99 0.42
C ILE A 40 3.09 9.02 -0.64
N LEU A 41 3.44 7.87 -1.24
CA LEU A 41 4.38 7.77 -2.36
C LEU A 41 4.07 6.53 -3.21
N VAL A 42 4.26 6.65 -4.53
CA VAL A 42 4.17 5.57 -5.53
C VAL A 42 5.42 5.64 -6.41
N LEU A 43 6.09 4.50 -6.63
CA LEU A 43 7.32 4.35 -7.42
C LEU A 43 7.12 3.39 -8.60
#